data_AF-A0A7W4PXH9-F1
#
_entry.id   AF-A0A7W4PXH9-F1
#
_cell.length_a   1.000
_cell.length_b   1.000
_cell.length_c   1.000
_cell.angle_alpha   90.00
_cell.angle_beta   90.00
_cell.angle_gamma   90.00
#
_symmetry.space_group_name_H-M   'P 1'
#
loop_
_entity.id
_entity.type
_entity.pdbx_description
1 polymer ?
#
loop_
_entity_poly.entity_id
_entity_poly.type
_entity_poly.pdbx_seq_one_letter_code
_entity_poly.pdbx_strand_id
1 'polypeptide(L)'
;EISVTSQTAGISAVTASINSSSQSRNVTFVADVRTAQIADLVVTRDNSVADGSTANTLRVKVTDAFGNALAGQTVSVLAGNGATTAP
;
A
#
# COMPACT_ATOMS: atom_id res chain seq x y z
N GLU A 1 -18.02 23.55 -14.26
CA GLU A 1 -17.50 22.40 -13.49
C GLU A 1 -15.99 22.45 -13.52
N ILE A 2 -15.31 22.11 -12.43
CA ILE A 2 -13.85 22.02 -12.37
C ILE A 2 -13.51 20.57 -12.05
N SER A 3 -12.72 19.94 -12.91
CA SER A 3 -12.25 18.57 -12.72
C SER A 3 -10.89 18.58 -12.03
N VAL A 4 -10.73 17.74 -11.01
CA VAL A 4 -9.45 17.52 -10.31
C VAL A 4 -9.06 16.06 -10.42
N THR A 5 -7.78 15.81 -10.66
CA THR A 5 -7.20 14.46 -10.75
C THR A 5 -5.94 14.41 -9.91
N SER A 6 -5.70 13.28 -9.25
CA SER A 6 -4.46 13.01 -8.51
C SER A 6 -4.00 11.60 -8.80
N GLN A 7 -2.69 11.41 -8.94
CA GLN A 7 -2.05 10.09 -8.97
C GLN A 7 -1.70 9.60 -7.55
N THR A 8 -1.74 10.48 -6.56
CA THR A 8 -1.46 10.16 -5.17
C THR A 8 -2.77 9.96 -4.41
N ALA A 9 -2.92 8.79 -3.78
CA ALA A 9 -4.03 8.51 -2.89
C ALA A 9 -3.90 9.33 -1.60
N GLY A 10 -5.03 9.87 -1.14
CA GLY A 10 -5.07 10.73 0.03
C GLY A 10 -6.14 11.82 -0.05
N ILE A 11 -6.23 12.59 1.02
CA ILE A 11 -7.15 13.72 1.12
C ILE A 11 -6.46 14.96 0.54
N SER A 12 -7.15 15.69 -0.34
CA SER A 12 -6.72 16.97 -0.88
C SER A 12 -7.81 18.02 -0.71
N ALA A 13 -7.44 19.21 -0.24
CA ALA A 13 -8.37 20.33 -0.10
C ALA A 13 -8.41 21.15 -1.39
N VAL A 14 -9.61 21.36 -1.92
CA VAL A 14 -9.88 22.25 -3.05
C VAL A 14 -10.50 23.53 -2.49
N THR A 15 -9.82 24.65 -2.69
CA THR A 15 -10.25 25.96 -2.21
C THR A 15 -10.62 26.86 -3.37
N ALA A 16 -11.85 27.36 -3.38
CA ALA A 16 -12.28 28.43 -4.27
C ALA A 16 -12.26 29.76 -3.51
N SER A 17 -11.80 30.82 -4.15
CA SER A 17 -11.85 32.18 -3.60
C SER A 17 -12.46 33.16 -4.59
N ILE A 18 -13.18 34.15 -4.05
CA ILE A 18 -13.67 35.31 -4.78
C ILE A 18 -13.50 36.55 -3.89
N ASN A 19 -12.74 37.54 -4.36
CA ASN A 19 -12.32 38.68 -3.57
C ASN A 19 -11.67 38.25 -2.24
N SER A 20 -12.24 38.64 -1.10
CA SER A 20 -11.81 38.28 0.26
C SER A 20 -12.54 37.07 0.84
N SER A 21 -13.41 36.40 0.07
CA SER A 21 -14.13 35.20 0.51
C SER A 21 -13.44 33.94 -0.02
N SER A 22 -13.39 32.89 0.79
CA SER A 22 -12.90 31.57 0.39
C SER A 22 -13.77 30.45 0.95
N GLN A 23 -13.88 29.37 0.20
CA GLN A 23 -14.54 28.14 0.62
C GLN A 23 -13.67 26.95 0.23
N SER A 24 -13.47 26.02 1.16
CA SER A 24 -12.68 24.82 0.94
C SER A 24 -13.51 23.55 1.11
N ARG A 25 -13.23 22.54 0.28
CA ARG A 25 -13.82 21.20 0.35
C ARG A 25 -12.74 20.15 0.16
N ASN A 26 -12.86 19.05 0.90
CA ASN A 26 -11.94 17.93 0.78
C ASN A 26 -12.41 16.97 -0.32
N VAL A 27 -11.46 16.45 -1.07
CA VAL A 27 -11.60 15.36 -2.03
C VAL A 27 -10.69 14.22 -1.57
N THR A 28 -11.18 12.99 -1.61
CA THR A 28 -10.40 11.80 -1.26
C THR A 28 -10.08 11.02 -2.52
N PHE A 29 -8.81 10.90 -2.85
CA PHE A 29 -8.31 10.03 -3.90
C PHE A 29 -7.95 8.66 -3.30
N VAL A 30 -8.38 7.58 -3.94
CA VAL A 30 -8.19 6.21 -3.47
C VAL A 30 -7.23 5.48 -4.42
N ALA A 31 -6.34 4.66 -3.86
CA ALA A 31 -5.38 3.86 -4.62
C ALA A 31 -6.09 2.84 -5.53
N ASP A 32 -5.53 2.55 -6.71
CA ASP A 32 -6.15 1.65 -7.68
C ASP A 32 -5.81 0.18 -7.41
N VAL A 33 -6.73 -0.53 -6.74
CA VAL A 33 -6.63 -1.97 -6.43
C VAL A 33 -6.44 -2.85 -7.67
N ARG A 34 -6.86 -2.41 -8.86
CA ARG A 34 -6.75 -3.19 -10.10
C ARG A 34 -5.33 -3.23 -10.64
N THR A 35 -4.51 -2.27 -10.22
CA THR A 35 -3.09 -2.18 -10.59
C THR A 35 -2.17 -2.56 -9.44
N ALA A 36 -2.69 -3.32 -8.47
CA ALA A 36 -1.92 -3.79 -7.33
C ALA A 36 -0.71 -4.60 -7.77
N GLN A 37 0.44 -4.29 -7.18
CA GLN A 37 1.73 -4.93 -7.42
C GLN A 37 2.52 -5.03 -6.12
N ILE A 38 3.39 -6.04 -6.04
CA ILE A 38 4.36 -6.14 -4.95
C ILE A 38 5.47 -5.13 -5.23
N ALA A 39 5.51 -4.07 -4.43
CA ALA A 39 6.51 -3.02 -4.55
C ALA A 39 7.81 -3.39 -3.83
N ASP A 40 7.70 -4.13 -2.72
CA ASP A 40 8.84 -4.53 -1.91
C ASP A 40 8.54 -5.84 -1.16
N LEU A 41 9.57 -6.67 -1.02
CA LEU A 41 9.57 -7.89 -0.22
C LEU A 41 10.89 -7.95 0.53
N VAL A 42 10.84 -7.81 1.85
CA VAL A 42 12.04 -7.82 2.68
C VAL A 42 11.96 -8.90 3.75
N VAL A 43 13.09 -9.53 4.03
CA VAL A 43 13.23 -10.45 5.16
C VAL A 43 13.52 -9.61 6.41
N THR A 44 12.66 -9.70 7.41
CA THR A 44 12.79 -8.95 8.68
C THR A 44 13.42 -9.78 9.80
N ARG A 45 13.37 -11.11 9.67
CA ARG A 45 14.12 -12.05 10.51
C ARG A 45 14.58 -13.21 9.66
N ASP A 46 15.89 -13.45 9.68
CA ASP A 46 16.55 -14.53 8.95
C ASP A 46 17.44 -15.35 9.90
N ASN A 47 17.90 -16.51 9.43
CA ASN A 47 18.76 -17.45 10.16
C ASN A 47 18.16 -17.91 11.49
N SER A 48 16.84 -18.09 11.53
CA SER A 48 16.16 -18.68 12.67
C SER A 48 16.65 -20.10 12.94
N VAL A 49 16.63 -20.51 14.21
CA VAL A 49 17.03 -21.85 14.63
C VAL A 49 16.15 -22.89 13.95
N ALA A 50 16.75 -23.99 13.49
CA ALA A 50 16.03 -25.12 12.89
C ALA A 50 15.33 -26.00 13.95
N ASP A 51 14.51 -25.38 14.81
CA ASP A 51 13.76 -26.04 15.89
C ASP A 51 12.31 -26.39 15.50
N GLY A 52 11.88 -25.99 14.30
CA GLY A 52 10.50 -26.19 13.81
C GLY A 52 9.46 -25.24 14.41
N SER A 53 9.84 -24.33 15.29
CA SER A 53 8.94 -23.37 15.95
C SER A 53 9.32 -21.91 15.70
N THR A 54 10.61 -21.62 15.50
CA THR A 54 11.12 -20.27 15.30
C THR A 54 11.07 -19.93 13.81
N ALA A 55 10.14 -19.06 13.43
CA ALA A 55 9.96 -18.66 12.04
C ALA A 55 10.90 -17.52 11.61
N ASN A 56 11.38 -17.59 10.37
CA ASN A 56 11.82 -16.41 9.63
C ASN A 56 10.60 -15.53 9.31
N THR A 57 10.77 -14.22 9.32
CA THR A 57 9.67 -13.29 9.05
C THR A 57 9.98 -12.47 7.81
N LEU A 58 8.99 -12.29 6.96
CA LEU A 58 9.06 -11.45 5.78
C LEU A 58 8.03 -10.34 5.91
N ARG A 59 8.30 -9.19 5.29
CA ARG A 59 7.37 -8.08 5.18
C ARG A 59 7.21 -7.72 3.72
N VAL A 60 5.96 -7.69 3.28
CA VAL A 60 5.57 -7.35 1.92
C VAL A 60 4.96 -5.95 1.91
N LYS A 61 5.32 -5.13 0.93
CA LYS A 61 4.65 -3.88 0.62
C LYS A 61 3.90 -4.02 -0.70
N VAL A 62 2.58 -3.83 -0.66
CA VAL A 62 1.73 -3.80 -1.85
C VAL A 62 1.39 -2.35 -2.18
N THR A 63 1.57 -1.97 -3.44
CA THR A 63 1.16 -0.65 -3.94
C THR A 63 0.38 -0.78 -5.24
N ASP A 64 -0.30 0.28 -5.67
CA ASP A 64 -0.79 0.39 -7.04
C ASP A 64 0.35 0.73 -8.03
N ALA A 65 0.02 0.92 -9.31
CA ALA A 65 0.97 1.30 -10.37
C ALA A 65 1.68 2.64 -10.13
N PHE A 66 1.07 3.55 -9.35
CA PHE A 66 1.60 4.87 -9.03
C PHE A 66 2.33 4.91 -7.68
N GLY A 67 2.44 3.76 -6.99
CA GLY A 67 3.15 3.65 -5.71
C GLY A 67 2.28 3.94 -4.48
N ASN A 68 0.96 4.09 -4.62
CA ASN A 68 0.07 4.27 -3.48
C ASN A 68 -0.08 2.97 -2.70
N ALA A 69 0.08 3.01 -1.38
CA ALA A 69 -0.03 1.82 -0.55
C ALA A 69 -1.45 1.24 -0.56
N LEU A 70 -1.53 -0.08 -0.75
CA LEU A 70 -2.78 -0.84 -0.72
C LEU A 70 -2.80 -1.72 0.54
N ALA A 71 -3.72 -1.44 1.45
CA ALA A 71 -3.95 -2.24 2.65
C ALA A 71 -4.94 -3.38 2.40
N GLY A 72 -4.85 -4.45 3.19
CA GLY A 72 -5.81 -5.57 3.16
C GLY A 72 -5.66 -6.53 1.96
N GLN A 73 -4.61 -6.36 1.15
CA GLN A 73 -4.36 -7.23 0.01
C GLN A 73 -3.86 -8.60 0.49
N THR A 74 -4.49 -9.65 -0.03
CA THR A 74 -4.04 -11.02 0.22
C THR A 74 -2.75 -11.27 -0.55
N VAL A 75 -1.71 -11.68 0.16
CA VAL A 75 -0.42 -12.05 -0.43
C VAL A 75 -0.16 -13.51 -0.12
N SER A 76 0.18 -14.29 -1.15
CA SER A 76 0.61 -15.68 -1.01
C SER A 76 2.11 -15.76 -1.27
N VAL A 77 2.83 -16.41 -0.35
CA VAL A 77 4.26 -16.66 -0.44
C VAL A 77 4.52 -18.16 -0.42
N LEU A 78 5.48 -18.63 -1.21
CA LEU A 78 5.90 -20.02 -1.23
C LEU A 78 7.39 -20.10 -0.95
N ALA A 79 7.78 -21.03 -0.08
CA ALA A 79 9.17 -21.34 0.19
C ALA A 79 9.65 -22.44 -0.76
N GLY A 80 10.69 -22.16 -1.55
CA GLY A 80 11.25 -23.13 -2.51
C GLY A 80 11.88 -24.37 -1.88
N ASN A 81 12.13 -24.35 -0.57
CA ASN A 81 12.65 -25.45 0.23
C ASN A 81 11.55 -26.26 0.96
N GLY A 82 10.26 -26.05 0.63
CA GLY A 82 9.15 -26.80 1.21
C GLY A 82 8.74 -26.41 2.62
N ALA A 83 9.27 -25.30 3.16
CA ALA A 83 8.81 -24.75 4.43
C ALA A 83 7.37 -24.22 4.32
N THR A 84 6.58 -24.38 5.38
CA THR A 84 5.23 -23.82 5.46
C THR A 84 5.29 -22.31 5.65
N THR A 85 4.49 -21.57 4.89
CA THR A 85 4.36 -20.12 5.03
C THR A 85 3.03 -19.77 5.68
N ALA A 86 3.04 -18.74 6.54
CA ALA A 86 1.85 -18.17 7.15
C ALA A 86 1.70 -16.70 6.71
N PRO A 87 0.47 -16.21 6.46
CA PRO A 87 0.21 -14.79 6.18
C PRO A 87 0.49 -13.88 7.36
#